data_AF-B5XCB7-F1
#
_entry.id   AF-B5XCB7-F1
#
_cell.length_a   1.000
_cell.length_b   1.000
_cell.length_c   1.000
_cell.angle_alpha   90.00
_cell.angle_beta   90.00
_cell.angle_gamma   90.00
#
_symmetry.space_group_name_H-M   'P 1'
#
loop_
_entity.id
_entity.type
_entity.pdbx_description
1 polymer ?
#
loop_
_entity_poly.entity_id
_entity_poly.type
_entity_poly.pdbx_seq_one_letter_code
_entity_poly.pdbx_strand_id
1 'polypeptide(L)'
;MVRLKSRYLLCEVCVSDRSNLLLLDDRAIYTATKAAVARAHGDYGAALSSLGFSVKYLNAHTGIVFLRCRKSHYRLIWSALPFIASLENRGQRVPCFLNCLHVGGTIRTCQKYLVRYNTQQLHRMLPFCQSEAERSEIRKSLLSCTLKKEADDVDEEEDD
;
A
#
# COMPACT_ATOMS: atom_id res chain seq x y z
N MET A 1 27.13 15.92 2.68
CA MET A 1 26.52 15.17 1.56
C MET A 1 25.01 15.42 1.52
N VAL A 2 24.47 16.01 0.45
CA VAL A 2 23.03 16.35 0.34
C VAL A 2 22.30 15.26 -0.45
N ARG A 3 21.32 14.59 0.17
CA ARG A 3 20.50 13.55 -0.48
C ARG A 3 19.04 13.98 -0.59
N LEU A 4 18.39 13.63 -1.70
CA LEU A 4 16.96 13.87 -1.86
C LEU A 4 16.13 12.88 -1.01
N LYS A 5 15.42 13.39 0.00
CA LYS A 5 14.61 12.55 0.91
C LYS A 5 13.24 12.21 0.27
N SER A 6 12.97 10.92 0.15
CA SER A 6 11.66 10.39 -0.31
C SER A 6 10.79 9.95 0.88
N ARG A 7 9.50 9.73 0.59
CA ARG A 7 8.51 9.10 1.47
C ARG A 7 7.77 8.04 0.68
N TYR A 8 7.34 7.00 1.38
CA TYR A 8 6.60 5.87 0.83
C TYR A 8 5.26 5.77 1.54
N LEU A 9 4.16 5.88 0.80
CA LEU A 9 2.83 5.60 1.33
C LEU A 9 2.50 4.15 1.01
N LEU A 10 2.25 3.37 2.05
CA LEU A 10 1.68 2.04 1.98
C LEU A 10 0.16 2.19 1.98
N CYS A 11 -0.49 1.82 0.89
CA CYS A 11 -1.93 1.93 0.73
C CYS A 11 -2.56 0.57 0.45
N GLU A 12 -3.82 0.43 0.81
CA GLU A 12 -4.69 -0.69 0.52
C GLU A 12 -5.83 -0.21 -0.39
N VAL A 13 -6.07 -0.92 -1.48
CA VAL A 13 -7.17 -0.67 -2.40
C VAL A 13 -8.36 -1.50 -1.95
N CYS A 14 -9.38 -0.82 -1.45
CA CYS A 14 -10.63 -1.44 -1.02
C CYS A 14 -11.62 -1.42 -2.20
N VAL A 15 -12.08 -2.61 -2.60
CA VAL A 15 -13.06 -2.81 -3.68
C VAL A 15 -14.18 -3.70 -3.16
N SER A 16 -15.41 -3.48 -3.62
CA SER A 16 -16.58 -4.28 -3.21
C SER A 16 -16.46 -5.75 -3.64
N ASP A 17 -16.00 -6.00 -4.86
CA ASP A 17 -15.71 -7.34 -5.36
C ASP A 17 -14.20 -7.51 -5.57
N ARG A 18 -13.63 -8.55 -4.96
CA ARG A 18 -12.19 -8.85 -5.01
C ARG A 18 -11.73 -9.28 -6.40
N SER A 19 -12.62 -9.81 -7.24
CA SER A 19 -12.30 -10.20 -8.62
C SER A 19 -11.75 -8.99 -9.42
N ASN A 20 -12.28 -7.80 -9.14
CA ASN A 20 -11.89 -6.56 -9.80
C ASN A 20 -10.48 -6.08 -9.43
N LEU A 21 -9.87 -6.60 -8.35
CA LEU A 21 -8.49 -6.24 -8.01
C LEU A 21 -7.50 -6.75 -9.07
N LEU A 22 -7.82 -7.86 -9.75
CA LEU A 22 -7.02 -8.42 -10.85
C LEU A 22 -7.05 -7.53 -12.10
N LEU A 23 -8.04 -6.66 -12.20
CA LEU A 23 -8.17 -5.68 -13.27
C LEU A 23 -7.37 -4.40 -12.97
N LEU A 24 -6.69 -4.30 -11.83
CA LEU A 24 -5.91 -3.11 -11.49
C LEU A 24 -4.52 -3.18 -12.10
N ASP A 25 -4.10 -2.06 -12.67
CA ASP A 25 -2.77 -1.86 -13.25
C ASP A 25 -2.07 -0.67 -12.59
N ASP A 26 -0.74 -0.69 -12.56
CA ASP A 26 0.09 0.37 -11.98
C ASP A 26 -0.20 1.72 -12.61
N ARG A 27 -0.43 1.72 -13.94
CA ARG A 27 -0.76 2.91 -14.71
C ARG A 27 -2.09 3.51 -14.27
N ALA A 28 -3.11 2.68 -14.05
CA ALA A 28 -4.44 3.14 -13.62
C ALA A 28 -4.37 3.83 -12.25
N ILE A 29 -3.59 3.27 -11.32
CA ILE A 29 -3.40 3.87 -9.99
C ILE A 29 -2.62 5.19 -10.10
N TYR A 30 -1.58 5.22 -10.93
CA TYR A 30 -0.79 6.43 -11.16
C TYR A 30 -1.65 7.58 -11.72
N THR A 31 -2.40 7.31 -12.78
CA THR A 31 -3.25 8.32 -13.44
C THR A 31 -4.37 8.78 -12.52
N ALA A 32 -5.04 7.87 -11.81
CA ALA A 32 -6.10 8.22 -10.88
C ALA A 32 -5.60 9.05 -9.70
N THR A 33 -4.43 8.72 -9.14
CA THR A 33 -3.83 9.51 -8.06
C THR A 33 -3.49 10.93 -8.53
N LYS A 34 -2.88 11.07 -9.71
CA LYS A 34 -2.62 12.39 -10.29
C LYS A 34 -3.90 13.18 -10.57
N ALA A 35 -4.91 12.53 -11.12
CA ALA A 35 -6.20 13.16 -11.40
C ALA A 35 -6.88 13.61 -10.09
N ALA A 36 -6.83 12.80 -9.03
CA ALA A 36 -7.35 13.18 -7.71
C ALA A 36 -6.59 14.36 -7.11
N VAL A 37 -5.25 14.37 -7.23
CA VAL A 37 -4.43 15.50 -6.79
C VAL A 37 -4.76 16.77 -7.57
N ALA A 38 -4.88 16.70 -8.89
CA ALA A 38 -5.24 17.84 -9.73
C ALA A 38 -6.63 18.39 -9.37
N ARG A 39 -7.61 17.51 -9.12
CA ARG A 39 -8.95 17.92 -8.68
C ARG A 39 -8.96 18.57 -7.30
N ALA A 40 -8.16 18.07 -6.36
CA ALA A 40 -8.17 18.54 -4.98
C ALA A 40 -7.30 19.79 -4.74
N HIS A 41 -6.17 19.89 -5.46
CA HIS A 41 -5.12 20.88 -5.19
C HIS A 41 -4.77 21.75 -6.42
N GLY A 42 -5.51 21.61 -7.52
CA GLY A 42 -5.30 22.35 -8.76
C GLY A 42 -3.96 22.05 -9.44
N ASP A 43 -3.56 22.98 -10.32
CA ASP A 43 -2.34 22.85 -11.14
C ASP A 43 -1.07 22.83 -10.31
N TYR A 44 -1.05 23.56 -9.18
CA TYR A 44 0.08 23.56 -8.26
C TYR A 44 0.34 22.17 -7.68
N GLY A 45 -0.71 21.51 -7.17
CA GLY A 45 -0.60 20.14 -6.67
C GLY A 45 -0.25 19.14 -7.77
N ALA A 46 -0.83 19.30 -8.96
CA ALA A 46 -0.54 18.46 -10.13
C ALA A 46 0.94 18.54 -10.56
N ALA A 47 1.51 19.74 -10.58
CA ALA A 47 2.92 19.96 -10.91
C ALA A 47 3.85 19.34 -9.84
N LEU A 48 3.57 19.59 -8.56
CA LEU A 48 4.38 19.06 -7.46
C LEU A 48 4.33 17.53 -7.37
N SER A 49 3.14 16.95 -7.57
CA SER A 49 2.99 15.49 -7.59
C SER A 49 3.70 14.87 -8.78
N SER A 50 3.75 15.53 -9.94
CA SER A 50 4.50 15.04 -11.10
C SER A 50 6.00 14.91 -10.82
N LEU A 51 6.51 15.65 -9.84
CA LEU A 51 7.92 15.64 -9.47
C LEU A 51 8.25 14.48 -8.49
N GLY A 52 8.61 13.33 -9.05
CA GLY A 52 9.11 12.18 -8.27
C GLY A 52 8.04 11.33 -7.60
N PHE A 53 6.78 11.44 -8.02
CA PHE A 53 5.75 10.45 -7.73
C PHE A 53 5.90 9.23 -8.64
N SER A 54 5.83 8.04 -8.07
CA SER A 54 5.82 6.78 -8.82
C SER A 54 5.14 5.69 -8.02
N VAL A 55 4.32 4.86 -8.67
CA VAL A 55 3.88 3.58 -8.11
C VAL A 55 5.08 2.63 -8.16
N LYS A 56 5.41 2.00 -7.02
CA LYS A 56 6.58 1.12 -6.88
C LYS A 56 6.23 -0.35 -6.77
N TYR A 57 5.05 -0.64 -6.27
CA TYR A 57 4.57 -1.99 -6.08
C TYR A 57 3.05 -1.96 -6.06
N LEU A 58 2.44 -2.91 -6.74
CA LEU A 58 1.04 -3.23 -6.67
C LEU A 58 0.93 -4.74 -6.55
N ASN A 59 0.12 -5.18 -5.60
CA ASN A 59 -0.29 -6.58 -5.52
C ASN A 59 -1.78 -6.66 -5.81
N ALA A 60 -2.13 -7.19 -6.97
CA ALA A 60 -3.50 -7.34 -7.43
C ALA A 60 -4.31 -8.37 -6.62
N HIS A 61 -3.68 -9.25 -5.84
CA HIS A 61 -4.40 -10.23 -5.01
C HIS A 61 -4.76 -9.66 -3.64
N THR A 62 -3.82 -8.95 -3.01
CA THR A 62 -4.01 -8.36 -1.68
C THR A 62 -4.57 -6.93 -1.73
N GLY A 63 -4.44 -6.24 -2.87
CA GLY A 63 -4.80 -4.83 -3.02
C GLY A 63 -3.78 -3.87 -2.42
N ILE A 64 -2.57 -4.34 -2.08
CA ILE A 64 -1.55 -3.49 -1.44
C ILE A 64 -0.74 -2.73 -2.49
N VAL A 65 -0.51 -1.44 -2.22
CA VAL A 65 0.16 -0.49 -3.12
C VAL A 65 1.25 0.28 -2.38
N PHE A 66 2.40 0.44 -3.02
CA PHE A 66 3.45 1.35 -2.57
C PHE A 66 3.54 2.56 -3.49
N LEU A 67 3.30 3.74 -2.93
CA LEU A 67 3.44 5.01 -3.62
C LEU A 67 4.67 5.73 -3.12
N ARG A 68 5.61 6.04 -4.02
CA ARG A 68 6.76 6.89 -3.71
C ARG A 68 6.40 8.35 -3.97
N CYS A 69 6.85 9.24 -3.10
CA CYS A 69 6.74 10.69 -3.25
C CYS A 69 7.91 11.41 -2.59
N ARG A 70 8.07 12.72 -2.85
CA ARG A 70 9.07 13.55 -2.18
C ARG A 70 8.63 13.87 -0.75
N LYS A 71 9.59 13.95 0.19
CA LYS A 71 9.30 14.29 1.60
C LYS A 71 8.62 15.66 1.75
N SER A 72 8.88 16.61 0.86
CA SER A 72 8.32 17.96 0.97
C SER A 72 6.82 18.02 0.70
N HIS A 73 6.27 17.14 -0.14
CA HIS A 73 4.88 17.25 -0.64
C HIS A 73 4.06 15.97 -0.45
N TYR A 74 4.50 15.00 0.35
CA TYR A 74 3.77 13.74 0.56
C TYR A 74 2.37 13.95 1.15
N ARG A 75 2.19 14.99 1.99
CA ARG A 75 0.90 15.32 2.62
C ARG A 75 -0.18 15.70 1.59
N LEU A 76 0.23 16.35 0.51
CA LEU A 76 -0.66 16.76 -0.58
C LEU A 76 -1.22 15.53 -1.31
N ILE A 77 -0.34 14.56 -1.59
CA ILE A 77 -0.76 13.29 -2.19
C ILE A 77 -1.61 12.49 -1.20
N TRP A 78 -1.19 12.44 0.07
CA TRP A 78 -1.92 11.71 1.11
C TRP A 78 -3.35 12.21 1.29
N SER A 79 -3.57 13.53 1.32
CA SER A 79 -4.90 14.10 1.45
C SER A 79 -5.78 13.90 0.21
N ALA A 80 -5.18 13.63 -0.95
CA ALA A 80 -5.92 13.37 -2.18
C ALA A 80 -6.33 11.90 -2.37
N LEU A 81 -5.64 10.95 -1.70
CA LEU A 81 -5.95 9.51 -1.82
C LEU A 81 -7.42 9.15 -1.52
N PRO A 82 -8.07 9.70 -0.46
CA PRO A 82 -9.45 9.39 -0.15
C PRO A 82 -10.45 9.82 -1.23
N PHE A 83 -10.08 10.78 -2.08
CA PHE A 83 -10.96 11.30 -3.14
C PHE A 83 -10.93 10.48 -4.43
N ILE A 84 -10.16 9.38 -4.45
CA ILE A 84 -10.18 8.41 -5.52
C ILE A 84 -11.38 7.48 -5.27
N ALA A 85 -12.45 7.65 -6.04
CA ALA A 85 -13.68 6.86 -5.93
C ALA A 85 -13.76 5.71 -6.95
N SER A 86 -12.96 5.76 -8.01
CA SER A 86 -12.95 4.74 -9.05
C SER A 86 -11.64 4.74 -9.82
N LEU A 87 -11.18 3.55 -10.16
CA LEU A 87 -10.07 3.31 -11.08
C LEU A 87 -10.62 2.90 -12.44
N GLU A 88 -10.09 3.49 -13.50
CA GLU A 88 -10.43 3.12 -14.87
C GLU A 88 -9.28 2.31 -15.46
N ASN A 89 -9.57 1.11 -15.93
CA ASN A 89 -8.61 0.29 -16.67
C ASN A 89 -9.28 -0.34 -17.89
N ARG A 90 -8.66 -0.19 -19.08
CA ARG A 90 -9.13 -0.78 -20.35
C ARG A 90 -10.64 -0.56 -20.64
N GLY A 91 -11.18 0.61 -20.26
CA GLY A 91 -12.59 0.96 -20.45
C GLY A 91 -13.55 0.40 -19.39
N GLN A 92 -13.06 -0.33 -18.39
CA GLN A 92 -13.84 -0.77 -17.24
C GLN A 92 -13.56 0.12 -16.03
N ARG A 93 -14.64 0.60 -15.40
CA ARG A 93 -14.57 1.45 -14.22
C ARG A 93 -14.82 0.61 -12.97
N VAL A 94 -13.78 0.45 -12.17
CA VAL A 94 -13.84 -0.27 -10.88
C VAL A 94 -14.05 0.75 -9.76
N PRO A 95 -15.18 0.73 -9.04
CA PRO A 95 -15.36 1.57 -7.87
C PRO A 95 -14.44 1.10 -6.75
N CYS A 96 -13.63 1.99 -6.20
CA CYS A 96 -12.66 1.64 -5.18
C CYS A 96 -12.30 2.84 -4.31
N PHE A 97 -11.78 2.55 -3.13
CA PHE A 97 -11.22 3.53 -2.22
C PHE A 97 -9.76 3.17 -1.89
N LEU A 98 -8.88 4.16 -1.83
CA LEU A 98 -7.50 3.95 -1.40
C LEU A 98 -7.33 4.35 0.07
N ASN A 99 -7.14 3.35 0.93
CA ASN A 99 -6.82 3.55 2.33
C ASN A 99 -5.31 3.65 2.53
N CYS A 100 -4.80 4.68 3.18
CA CYS A 100 -3.37 4.78 3.50
C CYS A 100 -3.09 4.15 4.87
N LEU A 101 -2.39 3.02 4.89
CA LEU A 101 -2.06 2.27 6.11
C LEU A 101 -0.86 2.88 6.85
N HIS A 102 0.18 3.29 6.14
CA HIS A 102 1.42 3.77 6.76
C HIS A 102 2.20 4.71 5.84
N VAL A 103 2.94 5.65 6.45
CA VAL A 103 3.87 6.53 5.74
C VAL A 103 5.29 6.32 6.28
N GLY A 104 6.14 5.68 5.47
CA GLY A 104 7.52 5.39 5.84
C GLY A 104 8.55 6.27 5.14
N GLY A 105 9.75 6.32 5.73
CA GLY A 105 10.92 6.94 5.11
C GLY A 105 11.66 6.02 4.14
N THR A 106 11.62 4.71 4.39
CA THR A 106 12.27 3.68 3.57
C THR A 106 11.28 2.57 3.21
N ILE A 107 11.59 1.81 2.17
CA ILE A 107 10.77 0.66 1.77
C ILE A 107 10.83 -0.43 2.85
N ARG A 108 12.02 -0.68 3.44
CA ARG A 108 12.22 -1.67 4.50
C ARG A 108 11.29 -1.44 5.70
N THR A 109 11.20 -0.19 6.19
CA THR A 109 10.29 0.14 7.30
C THR A 109 8.82 -0.11 6.96
N CYS A 110 8.41 0.21 5.71
CA CYS A 110 7.05 -0.07 5.26
C CYS A 110 6.79 -1.58 5.11
N GLN A 111 7.77 -2.37 4.68
CA GLN A 111 7.67 -3.82 4.58
C GLN A 111 7.56 -4.47 5.97
N LYS A 112 8.41 -4.08 6.93
CA LYS A 112 8.30 -4.53 8.33
C LYS A 112 6.92 -4.21 8.90
N TYR A 113 6.39 -3.02 8.64
CA TYR A 113 5.02 -2.66 9.02
C TYR A 113 3.97 -3.53 8.32
N LEU A 114 4.08 -3.76 7.00
CA LEU A 114 3.13 -4.57 6.23
C LEU A 114 3.06 -6.01 6.74
N VAL A 115 4.20 -6.62 7.07
CA VAL A 115 4.25 -7.96 7.68
C VAL A 115 3.50 -7.95 9.01
N ARG A 116 3.79 -7.01 9.91
CA ARG A 116 3.09 -6.87 11.20
C ARG A 116 1.58 -6.66 11.01
N TYR A 117 1.18 -5.82 10.06
CA TYR A 117 -0.22 -5.59 9.72
C TYR A 117 -0.91 -6.88 9.25
N ASN A 118 -0.32 -7.59 8.30
CA ASN A 118 -0.89 -8.84 7.78
C ASN A 118 -1.01 -9.92 8.86
N THR A 119 0.01 -10.07 9.72
CA THR A 119 -0.05 -11.01 10.86
C THR A 119 -1.20 -10.65 11.80
N GLN A 120 -1.39 -9.37 12.12
CA GLN A 120 -2.51 -8.92 12.95
C GLN A 120 -3.87 -9.17 12.29
N GLN A 121 -3.99 -8.98 10.97
CA GLN A 121 -5.23 -9.28 10.25
C GLN A 121 -5.56 -10.77 10.32
N LEU A 122 -4.59 -11.66 10.09
CA LEU A 122 -4.79 -13.10 10.22
C LEU A 122 -5.23 -13.50 11.64
N HIS A 123 -4.63 -12.92 12.67
CA HIS A 123 -5.06 -13.14 14.06
C HIS A 123 -6.50 -12.68 14.32
N ARG A 124 -6.92 -11.55 13.74
CA ARG A 124 -8.29 -11.04 13.84
C ARG A 124 -9.29 -11.91 13.08
N MET A 125 -8.88 -12.55 11.99
CA MET A 125 -9.76 -13.41 11.19
C MET A 125 -10.03 -14.77 11.84
N LEU A 126 -9.06 -15.32 12.59
CA LEU A 126 -9.15 -16.66 13.21
C LEU A 126 -10.46 -16.96 13.97
N PRO A 127 -11.00 -16.05 14.81
CA PRO A 127 -12.25 -16.32 15.53
C PRO A 127 -13.48 -16.42 14.62
N PHE A 128 -13.47 -15.74 13.48
CA PHE A 128 -14.62 -15.66 12.56
C PHE A 128 -14.65 -16.80 11.54
N CYS A 129 -13.60 -17.63 11.45
CA CYS A 129 -13.56 -18.76 10.53
C CYS A 129 -14.56 -19.85 10.94
N GLN A 130 -15.46 -20.22 10.02
CA GLN A 130 -16.51 -21.23 10.24
C GLN A 130 -16.00 -22.64 9.95
N SER A 131 -15.06 -22.80 9.01
CA SER A 131 -14.51 -24.10 8.60
C SER A 131 -13.21 -24.44 9.33
N GLU A 132 -13.05 -25.71 9.70
CA GLU A 132 -11.80 -26.22 10.28
C GLU A 132 -10.65 -26.22 9.25
N ALA A 133 -10.97 -26.40 7.96
CA ALA A 133 -9.98 -26.35 6.89
C ALA A 133 -9.34 -24.95 6.77
N GLU A 134 -10.17 -23.89 6.78
CA GLU A 134 -9.70 -22.50 6.76
C GLU A 134 -8.84 -22.18 7.98
N ARG A 135 -9.26 -22.63 9.17
CA ARG A 135 -8.47 -22.45 10.40
C ARG A 135 -7.12 -23.13 10.31
N SER A 136 -7.05 -24.33 9.75
CA SER A 136 -5.80 -25.06 9.52
C SER A 136 -4.87 -24.31 8.57
N GLU A 137 -5.41 -23.76 7.47
CA GLU A 137 -4.63 -23.00 6.49
C GLU A 137 -4.11 -21.67 7.05
N ILE A 138 -4.93 -20.95 7.82
CA ILE A 138 -4.49 -19.73 8.51
C ILE A 138 -3.40 -20.06 9.54
N ARG A 139 -3.54 -21.15 10.31
CA ARG A 139 -2.50 -21.60 11.25
C ARG A 139 -1.19 -21.95 10.55
N LYS A 140 -1.24 -22.66 9.43
CA LYS A 140 -0.06 -22.97 8.59
C LYS A 140 0.61 -21.68 8.10
N SER A 141 -0.18 -20.72 7.64
CA SER A 141 0.32 -19.41 7.18
C SER A 141 0.97 -18.62 8.31
N LEU A 142 0.41 -18.69 9.53
CA LEU A 142 0.96 -18.00 10.70
C LEU A 142 2.29 -18.62 11.13
N LEU A 143 2.35 -19.95 11.22
CA LEU A 143 3.56 -20.71 11.55
C LEU A 143 4.70 -20.40 10.57
N SER A 144 4.40 -20.33 9.27
CA SER A 144 5.40 -20.02 8.24
C SER A 144 5.93 -18.58 8.33
N CYS A 145 5.15 -17.63 8.85
CA CYS A 145 5.59 -16.26 9.08
C CYS A 145 6.50 -16.10 10.31
N THR A 146 6.30 -16.89 11.37
CA THR A 146 7.05 -16.76 12.64
C THR A 146 8.52 -17.15 12.55
N LEU A 147 8.88 -18.09 11.68
CA LEU A 147 10.25 -18.65 11.60
C LEU A 147 11.30 -17.71 10.96
N LYS A 148 10.91 -16.54 10.45
CA LYS A 148 11.84 -15.57 9.81
C LYS A 148 12.28 -14.41 10.70
N LYS A 149 11.70 -14.27 11.90
CA LYS A 149 11.97 -13.11 12.77
C LYS A 149 13.39 -13.09 13.34
N GLU A 150 13.98 -14.25 13.57
CA GLU A 150 15.29 -14.36 14.25
C GLU A 150 16.48 -13.87 13.41
N ALA A 151 16.34 -13.75 12.08
CA ALA A 151 17.44 -13.30 11.22
C ALA A 151 17.50 -11.77 11.06
N ASP A 152 16.37 -11.06 11.19
CA ASP A 152 16.28 -9.62 10.90
C ASP A 152 16.61 -8.73 12.12
N ASP A 153 16.59 -9.28 13.34
CA ASP A 153 16.88 -8.54 14.58
C ASP A 153 18.41 -8.54 14.90
N VAL A 154 19.18 -9.50 14.35
CA VAL A 154 20.65 -9.56 14.54
C VAL A 154 21.37 -8.49 13.70
N ASP A 155 20.82 -8.14 12.53
CA ASP A 155 21.35 -7.08 11.67
C ASP A 155 21.09 -5.65 12.22
N GLU A 156 20.27 -5.49 13.26
CA GLU A 156 20.01 -4.18 13.89
C GLU A 156 20.99 -3.84 15.02
N GLU A 157 21.76 -4.80 15.54
CA GLU A 157 22.75 -4.56 16.62
C GLU A 157 24.17 -4.23 16.12
N GLU A 158 24.45 -4.37 14.81
CA GLU A 158 25.78 -4.10 14.24
C GLU A 158 25.95 -2.70 13.62
N ASP A 159 24.90 -1.87 13.60
CA ASP A 159 24.87 -0.57 12.89
C ASP A 159 24.86 0.68 13.81
N ASP A 160 25.16 0.54 15.11
CA ASP A 160 25.34 1.66 16.07
C ASP A 160 26.81 2.08 16.30
#